data_AF-A0AAE9ULT9-F1
#
_entry.id   AF-A0AAE9ULT9-F1
#
_cell.length_a   1.000
_cell.length_b   1.000
_cell.length_c   1.000
_cell.angle_alpha   90.00
_cell.angle_beta   90.00
_cell.angle_gamma   90.00
#
_symmetry.space_group_name_H-M   'P 1'
#
loop_
_entity.id
_entity.type
_entity.pdbx_description
1 polymer ?
#
loop_
_entity_poly.entity_id
_entity_poly.type
_entity_poly.pdbx_seq_one_letter_code
_entity_poly.pdbx_strand_id
1 'polypeptide(L)'
;MQRQTELRSKKLDIFKENYSKRYNRQYYIFQDFIEKSGNIIAQLDSKVVPSDKNIQEFESAALKCLIFLDPKERKEFDVFRIDVKKELGIEDPREKPSTIHTLINPKPFLGINSILFKQQIVNQLYTSFNKCIKIASAKLATIEEEEQEQLYLVSASIPQRLGRTLISAKRKLSTQLKLKAKAIRKQLRRKT
;
A
#
# COMPACT_ATOMS: atom_id res chain seq x y z
N MET A 1 -33.65 -9.49 -18.43
CA MET A 1 -33.31 -8.46 -17.43
C MET A 1 -32.78 -9.06 -16.13
N GLN A 2 -33.51 -9.93 -15.42
CA GLN A 2 -33.06 -10.55 -14.14
C GLN A 2 -31.71 -11.28 -14.21
N ARG A 3 -31.50 -12.15 -15.21
CA ARG A 3 -30.23 -12.88 -15.42
C ARG A 3 -29.01 -11.97 -15.65
N GLN A 4 -29.21 -10.85 -16.37
CA GLN A 4 -28.14 -9.86 -16.61
C GLN A 4 -27.81 -9.04 -15.35
N THR A 5 -28.80 -8.74 -14.51
CA THR A 5 -28.58 -8.08 -13.22
C THR A 5 -27.90 -9.00 -12.20
N GLU A 6 -28.25 -10.29 -12.15
CA GLU A 6 -27.55 -11.28 -11.32
C GLU A 6 -26.09 -11.48 -11.74
N LEU A 7 -25.84 -11.62 -13.04
CA LEU A 7 -24.46 -11.75 -13.55
C LEU A 7 -23.63 -10.50 -13.25
N ARG A 8 -24.22 -9.30 -13.34
CA ARG A 8 -23.55 -8.05 -12.95
C ARG A 8 -23.29 -7.96 -11.45
N SER A 9 -24.21 -8.43 -10.61
CA SER A 9 -24.03 -8.50 -9.15
C SER A 9 -22.89 -9.45 -8.80
N LYS A 10 -22.94 -10.70 -9.28
CA LYS A 10 -21.89 -11.70 -9.02
C LYS A 10 -20.52 -11.24 -9.51
N LYS A 11 -20.44 -10.58 -10.67
CA LYS A 11 -19.18 -9.99 -11.16
C LYS A 11 -18.66 -8.89 -10.22
N LEU A 12 -19.55 -8.07 -9.66
CA LEU A 12 -19.19 -7.05 -8.69
C LEU A 12 -18.71 -7.67 -7.37
N ASP A 13 -19.36 -8.73 -6.90
CA ASP A 13 -19.00 -9.42 -5.65
C ASP A 13 -17.62 -10.11 -5.78
N ILE A 14 -17.38 -10.82 -6.89
CA ILE A 14 -16.06 -11.41 -7.19
C ILE A 14 -14.98 -10.32 -7.30
N PHE A 15 -15.31 -9.18 -7.93
CA PHE A 15 -14.37 -8.07 -8.06
C PHE A 15 -14.02 -7.50 -6.68
N LYS A 16 -15.01 -7.24 -5.82
CA LYS A 16 -14.79 -6.76 -4.44
C LYS A 16 -13.94 -7.74 -3.63
N GLU A 17 -14.23 -9.04 -3.71
CA GLU A 17 -13.53 -10.06 -2.94
C GLU A 17 -12.06 -10.20 -3.38
N ASN A 18 -11.81 -10.26 -4.69
CA ASN A 18 -10.44 -10.33 -5.22
C ASN A 18 -9.65 -9.04 -4.95
N TYR A 19 -10.33 -7.89 -5.01
CA TYR A 19 -9.73 -6.60 -4.69
C TYR A 19 -9.36 -6.55 -3.21
N SER A 20 -10.31 -6.75 -2.29
CA SER A 20 -10.04 -6.77 -0.85
C SER A 20 -8.90 -7.73 -0.46
N LYS A 21 -8.83 -8.92 -1.07
CA LYS A 21 -7.73 -9.87 -0.84
C LYS A 21 -6.37 -9.33 -1.30
N ARG A 22 -6.30 -8.63 -2.44
CA ARG A 22 -5.05 -8.06 -2.96
C ARG A 22 -4.59 -6.87 -2.12
N TYR A 23 -5.50 -5.98 -1.72
CA TYR A 23 -5.19 -4.78 -0.93
C TYR A 23 -4.73 -5.15 0.47
N ASN A 24 -5.47 -6.02 1.15
CA ASN A 24 -5.07 -6.55 2.44
C ASN A 24 -3.66 -7.16 2.36
N ARG A 25 -3.39 -7.95 1.32
CA ARG A 25 -2.08 -8.56 1.13
C ARG A 25 -0.96 -7.53 0.96
N GLN A 26 -1.15 -6.48 0.17
CA GLN A 26 -0.14 -5.43 -0.02
C GLN A 26 0.08 -4.61 1.25
N TYR A 27 -1.02 -4.22 1.91
CA TYR A 27 -0.99 -3.50 3.18
C TYR A 27 -0.19 -4.25 4.24
N TYR A 28 -0.53 -5.52 4.49
CA TYR A 28 0.16 -6.34 5.47
C TYR A 28 1.64 -6.56 5.13
N ILE A 29 2.01 -6.61 3.85
CA ILE A 29 3.41 -6.76 3.44
C ILE A 29 4.24 -5.53 3.80
N PHE A 30 3.75 -4.33 3.51
CA PHE A 30 4.47 -3.10 3.86
C PHE A 30 4.44 -2.82 5.37
N GLN A 31 3.35 -3.15 6.05
CA GLN A 31 3.26 -3.06 7.51
C GLN A 31 4.27 -4.01 8.19
N ASP A 32 4.30 -5.29 7.78
CA ASP A 32 5.25 -6.29 8.28
C ASP A 32 6.69 -5.82 8.06
N PHE A 33 7.00 -5.25 6.89
CA PHE A 33 8.33 -4.67 6.66
C PHE A 33 8.68 -3.54 7.62
N ILE A 34 7.77 -2.58 7.87
CA ILE A 34 8.01 -1.48 8.82
C ILE A 34 8.28 -2.03 10.23
N GLU A 35 7.47 -3.00 10.68
CA GLU A 35 7.62 -3.61 11.99
C GLU A 35 8.96 -4.37 12.13
N LYS A 36 9.27 -5.24 11.17
CA LYS A 36 10.50 -6.06 11.21
C LYS A 36 11.76 -5.21 11.05
N SER A 37 11.73 -4.19 10.21
CA SER A 37 12.86 -3.25 10.08
C SER A 37 13.07 -2.42 11.33
N GLY A 38 12.00 -1.90 11.95
CA GLY A 38 12.08 -1.19 13.22
C GLY A 38 12.66 -2.06 14.34
N ASN A 39 12.23 -3.33 14.42
CA ASN A 39 12.74 -4.27 15.41
C ASN A 39 14.24 -4.58 15.23
N ILE A 40 14.71 -4.77 13.99
CA ILE A 40 16.14 -4.97 13.73
C ILE A 40 16.95 -3.74 14.12
N ILE A 41 16.52 -2.54 13.71
CA ILE A 41 17.23 -1.31 14.05
C ILE A 41 17.27 -1.12 15.57
N ALA A 42 16.17 -1.33 16.27
CA ALA A 42 16.14 -1.21 17.74
C ALA A 42 17.09 -2.19 18.44
N GLN A 43 17.23 -3.42 17.91
CA GLN A 43 18.19 -4.41 18.44
C GLN A 43 19.63 -3.97 18.20
N LEU A 44 19.95 -3.50 16.99
CA LEU A 44 21.27 -2.97 16.65
C LEU A 44 21.64 -1.76 17.53
N ASP A 45 20.71 -0.81 17.72
CA ASP A 45 20.87 0.36 18.58
C ASP A 45 21.16 -0.03 20.04
N SER A 46 20.46 -1.07 20.50
CA SER A 46 20.60 -1.62 21.85
C SER A 46 21.84 -2.51 22.02
N LYS A 47 22.65 -2.69 20.96
CA LYS A 47 23.81 -3.60 20.90
C LYS A 47 23.43 -5.06 21.23
N VAL A 48 22.18 -5.42 21.00
CA VAL A 48 21.67 -6.78 21.16
C VAL A 48 21.82 -7.48 19.81
N VAL A 49 22.49 -8.64 19.80
CA VAL A 49 22.63 -9.45 18.59
C VAL A 49 21.25 -10.02 18.21
N PRO A 50 20.69 -9.68 17.03
CA PRO A 50 19.44 -10.28 16.56
C PRO A 50 19.59 -11.78 16.39
N SER A 51 18.54 -12.54 16.70
CA SER A 51 18.53 -13.98 16.41
C SER A 51 18.47 -14.24 14.90
N ASP A 52 18.96 -15.39 14.45
CA ASP A 52 18.86 -15.81 13.04
C ASP A 52 17.42 -15.77 12.54
N LYS A 53 16.45 -16.10 13.41
CA LYS A 53 15.03 -16.01 13.11
C LYS A 53 14.60 -14.57 12.82
N ASN A 54 15.03 -13.61 13.63
CA ASN A 54 14.71 -12.18 13.42
C ASN A 54 15.31 -11.67 12.11
N ILE A 55 16.55 -12.08 11.79
CA ILE A 55 17.24 -11.73 10.54
C ILE A 55 16.47 -12.29 9.34
N GLN A 56 16.03 -13.55 9.41
CA GLN A 56 15.23 -14.18 8.36
C GLN A 56 13.85 -13.53 8.20
N GLU A 57 13.17 -13.18 9.30
CA GLU A 57 11.89 -12.47 9.25
C GLU A 57 12.03 -11.11 8.57
N PHE A 58 13.07 -10.34 8.91
CA PHE A 58 13.40 -9.10 8.23
C PHE A 58 13.68 -9.30 6.74
N GLU A 59 14.57 -10.22 6.38
CA GLU A 59 14.93 -10.49 4.97
C GLU A 59 13.70 -10.91 4.17
N SER A 60 12.84 -11.76 4.76
CA SER A 60 11.59 -12.19 4.15
C SER A 60 10.63 -11.02 3.92
N ALA A 61 10.44 -10.16 4.92
CA ALA A 61 9.57 -8.99 4.82
C ALA A 61 10.07 -8.00 3.74
N ALA A 62 11.39 -7.74 3.69
CA ALA A 62 12.00 -6.88 2.69
C ALA A 62 11.86 -7.45 1.27
N LEU A 63 12.07 -8.76 1.09
CA LEU A 63 11.92 -9.44 -0.21
C LEU A 63 10.47 -9.45 -0.71
N LYS A 64 9.49 -9.63 0.18
CA LYS A 64 8.06 -9.57 -0.18
C LYS A 64 7.69 -8.19 -0.73
N CYS A 65 8.25 -7.12 -0.17
CA CYS A 65 8.00 -5.75 -0.63
C CYS A 65 8.47 -5.54 -2.08
N LEU A 66 9.60 -6.13 -2.49
CA LEU A 66 10.17 -5.93 -3.84
C LEU A 66 9.19 -6.20 -4.98
N ILE A 67 8.20 -7.08 -4.78
CA ILE A 67 7.16 -7.41 -5.75
C ILE A 67 6.32 -6.18 -6.15
N PHE A 68 6.11 -5.26 -5.21
CA PHE A 68 5.23 -4.10 -5.35
C PHE A 68 5.99 -2.77 -5.51
N LEU A 69 7.31 -2.84 -5.58
CA LEU A 69 8.17 -1.68 -5.71
C LEU A 69 8.64 -1.48 -7.14
N ASP A 70 8.85 -0.22 -7.51
CA ASP A 70 9.46 0.17 -8.77
C ASP A 70 10.97 -0.10 -8.79
N PRO A 71 11.62 -0.19 -9.96
CA PRO A 71 13.05 -0.50 -10.05
C PRO A 71 13.96 0.43 -9.24
N LYS A 72 13.60 1.71 -9.11
CA LYS A 72 14.35 2.67 -8.27
C LYS A 72 14.17 2.39 -6.79
N GLU A 73 12.95 2.10 -6.36
CA GLU A 73 12.60 1.78 -4.96
C GLU A 73 13.23 0.45 -4.52
N ARG A 74 13.23 -0.57 -5.40
CA ARG A 74 13.89 -1.87 -5.15
C ARG A 74 15.37 -1.71 -4.82
N LYS A 75 16.07 -0.80 -5.52
CA LYS A 75 17.49 -0.53 -5.25
C LYS A 75 17.70 0.01 -3.84
N GLU A 76 16.84 0.91 -3.37
CA GLU A 76 16.93 1.46 -2.01
C GLU A 76 16.69 0.37 -0.94
N PHE A 77 15.73 -0.53 -1.18
CA PHE A 77 15.48 -1.68 -0.31
C PHE A 77 16.65 -2.67 -0.28
N ASP A 78 17.25 -2.94 -1.44
CA ASP A 78 18.45 -3.79 -1.51
C ASP A 78 19.64 -3.16 -0.79
N VAL A 79 19.85 -1.85 -0.93
CA VAL A 79 20.88 -1.12 -0.18
C VAL A 79 20.66 -1.26 1.32
N PHE A 80 19.44 -1.04 1.80
CA PHE A 80 19.12 -1.17 3.22
C PHE A 80 19.36 -2.59 3.75
N ARG A 81 18.96 -3.62 3.00
CA ARG A 81 19.23 -5.02 3.36
C ARG A 81 20.73 -5.32 3.46
N ILE A 82 21.53 -4.77 2.55
CA ILE A 82 22.99 -4.93 2.56
C ILE A 82 23.59 -4.18 3.75
N ASP A 83 23.16 -2.95 4.02
CA ASP A 83 23.64 -2.17 5.17
C ASP A 83 23.35 -2.90 6.49
N VAL A 84 22.16 -3.51 6.65
CA VAL A 84 21.83 -4.34 7.82
C VAL A 84 22.77 -5.54 7.94
N LYS A 85 23.04 -6.26 6.84
CA LYS A 85 23.96 -7.41 6.85
C LYS A 85 25.37 -7.02 7.24
N LYS A 86 25.86 -5.88 6.75
CA LYS A 86 27.18 -5.34 7.09
C LYS A 86 27.31 -5.03 8.57
N GLU A 87 26.30 -4.40 9.16
CA GLU A 87 26.27 -4.11 10.61
C GLU A 87 26.20 -5.38 11.45
N LEU A 88 25.63 -6.46 10.91
CA LEU A 88 25.62 -7.79 11.53
C LEU A 88 26.91 -8.60 11.29
N GLY A 89 27.88 -8.06 10.53
CA GLY A 89 29.12 -8.77 10.17
C GLY A 89 28.91 -9.93 9.19
N ILE A 90 27.80 -9.96 8.46
CA ILE A 90 27.50 -10.96 7.43
C ILE A 90 28.07 -10.46 6.11
N GLU A 91 29.04 -11.18 5.54
CA GLU A 91 29.61 -10.84 4.23
C GLU A 91 28.54 -10.90 3.14
N ASP A 92 28.49 -9.85 2.30
CA ASP A 92 27.61 -9.85 1.13
C ASP A 92 28.24 -10.72 0.03
N PRO A 93 27.58 -11.80 -0.44
CA PRO A 93 28.09 -12.63 -1.52
C PRO A 93 28.25 -11.88 -2.87
N ARG A 94 27.69 -10.67 -3.00
CA ARG A 94 27.87 -9.80 -4.17
C ARG A 94 29.13 -8.93 -4.09
N GLU A 95 29.64 -8.69 -2.88
CA GLU A 95 30.91 -8.02 -2.70
C GLU A 95 32.00 -9.02 -3.04
N LYS A 96 32.58 -8.89 -4.24
CA LYS A 96 33.84 -9.58 -4.54
C LYS A 96 34.81 -9.19 -3.44
N PRO A 97 35.55 -10.14 -2.82
CA PRO A 97 36.56 -9.80 -1.85
C PRO A 97 37.51 -8.81 -2.54
N SER A 98 37.46 -7.55 -2.12
CA SER A 98 38.40 -6.56 -2.59
C SER A 98 39.74 -6.99 -2.02
N THR A 99 40.61 -7.54 -2.86
CA THR A 99 41.98 -7.92 -2.52
C THR A 99 42.83 -6.69 -2.25
N ILE A 100 42.46 -5.88 -1.25
CA ILE A 100 43.28 -4.79 -0.71
C ILE A 100 42.92 -4.68 0.78
N HIS A 101 43.33 -5.67 1.57
CA HIS A 101 43.66 -5.42 2.98
C HIS A 101 44.94 -4.59 2.99
N THR A 102 44.85 -3.29 2.74
CA THR A 102 45.91 -2.39 3.19
C THR A 102 45.82 -2.37 4.71
N LEU A 103 46.83 -2.95 5.34
CA LEU A 103 47.17 -2.75 6.75
C LEU A 103 47.10 -1.26 7.10
N ILE A 104 45.97 -0.79 7.63
CA ILE A 104 45.93 0.51 8.31
C ILE A 104 46.25 0.23 9.77
N ASN A 105 47.55 0.29 10.05
CA ASN A 105 48.10 0.50 11.39
C ASN A 105 47.35 1.66 12.08
N PRO A 106 46.83 1.49 13.30
CA PRO A 106 46.35 2.62 14.08
C PRO A 106 47.53 3.25 14.79
N LYS A 107 47.89 4.51 14.48
CA LYS A 107 48.68 5.44 15.32
C LYS A 107 48.97 6.77 14.60
N PRO A 108 49.27 7.86 15.33
CA PRO A 108 48.42 8.61 16.26
C PRO A 108 48.27 10.08 15.78
N PHE A 109 47.46 10.85 16.51
CA PHE A 109 47.27 12.31 16.40
C PHE A 109 48.54 13.11 16.00
N LEU A 110 48.40 14.04 15.05
CA LEU A 110 48.98 15.40 15.07
C LEU A 110 48.40 16.21 13.89
N GLY A 111 47.80 17.36 14.21
CA GLY A 111 46.92 18.10 13.31
C GLY A 111 47.62 18.90 12.21
N ILE A 112 46.84 19.29 11.20
CA ILE A 112 46.86 20.59 10.52
C ILE A 112 45.46 20.82 9.94
N ASN A 113 44.95 22.01 10.22
CA ASN A 113 43.75 22.66 9.72
C ASN A 113 43.28 22.18 8.33
N SER A 114 42.17 21.46 8.32
CA SER A 114 41.18 21.62 7.26
C SER A 114 39.89 22.00 7.95
N ILE A 115 39.28 23.07 7.46
CA ILE A 115 37.91 23.47 7.75
C ILE A 115 37.05 22.35 7.17
N LEU A 116 36.94 21.24 7.89
CA LEU A 116 36.09 20.13 7.52
C LEU A 116 34.67 20.64 7.74
N PHE A 117 33.96 20.84 6.63
CA PHE A 117 32.51 20.75 6.62
C PHE A 117 32.11 19.72 7.67
N LYS A 118 31.28 20.13 8.63
CA LYS A 118 30.47 19.19 9.41
C LYS A 118 29.54 18.47 8.44
N GLN A 119 30.08 17.59 7.60
CA GLN A 119 29.34 16.45 7.14
C GLN A 119 28.99 15.73 8.42
N GLN A 120 27.74 15.87 8.87
CA GLN A 120 27.16 14.89 9.77
C GLN A 120 27.57 13.53 9.18
N ILE A 121 28.31 12.74 9.95
CA ILE A 121 28.52 11.34 9.63
C ILE A 121 27.13 10.73 9.80
N VAL A 122 26.30 10.87 8.78
CA VAL A 122 24.95 10.31 8.77
C VAL A 122 25.20 8.82 8.64
N ASN A 123 24.93 8.08 9.71
CA ASN A 123 25.09 6.65 9.70
C ASN A 123 24.26 6.08 8.52
N GLN A 124 24.97 5.39 7.63
CA GLN A 124 24.47 4.94 6.32
C GLN A 124 23.26 4.03 6.49
N LEU A 125 23.26 3.17 7.52
CA LEU A 125 22.15 2.30 7.88
C LEU A 125 20.86 3.08 8.16
N TYR A 126 20.92 4.15 8.96
CA TYR A 126 19.70 4.94 9.24
C TYR A 126 19.26 5.76 8.03
N THR A 127 20.19 6.13 7.15
CA THR A 127 19.84 6.83 5.91
C THR A 127 19.03 5.91 5.01
N SER A 128 19.50 4.68 4.78
CA SER A 128 18.81 3.69 3.95
C SER A 128 17.53 3.19 4.60
N PHE A 129 17.53 3.00 5.93
CA PHE A 129 16.32 2.71 6.71
C PHE A 129 15.24 3.78 6.51
N ASN A 130 15.57 5.06 6.78
CA ASN A 130 14.61 6.16 6.67
C ASN A 130 14.05 6.32 5.25
N LYS A 131 14.87 6.08 4.22
CA LYS A 131 14.38 6.05 2.83
C LYS A 131 13.37 4.93 2.62
N CYS A 132 13.67 3.71 3.07
CA CYS A 132 12.77 2.57 2.92
C CYS A 132 11.46 2.75 3.70
N ILE A 133 11.52 3.29 4.92
CA ILE A 133 10.33 3.63 5.71
C ILE A 133 9.47 4.68 5.02
N LYS A 134 10.07 5.72 4.43
CA LYS A 134 9.33 6.73 3.67
C LYS A 134 8.63 6.11 2.46
N ILE A 135 9.30 5.24 1.71
CA ILE A 135 8.72 4.54 0.57
C ILE A 135 7.57 3.63 1.04
N ALA A 136 7.80 2.80 2.05
CA ALA A 136 6.77 1.89 2.57
C ALA A 136 5.55 2.65 3.10
N SER A 137 5.76 3.74 3.84
CA SER A 137 4.68 4.59 4.36
C SER A 137 3.91 5.27 3.24
N ALA A 138 4.58 5.73 2.19
CA ALA A 138 3.93 6.31 1.02
C ALA A 138 3.07 5.26 0.29
N LYS A 139 3.58 4.02 0.11
CA LYS A 139 2.79 2.93 -0.48
C LYS A 139 1.55 2.60 0.37
N LEU A 140 1.69 2.54 1.69
CA LEU A 140 0.54 2.32 2.60
C LEU A 140 -0.52 3.43 2.45
N ALA A 141 -0.11 4.70 2.43
CA ALA A 141 -1.04 5.82 2.24
C ALA A 141 -1.76 5.74 0.89
N THR A 142 -1.05 5.38 -0.19
CA THR A 142 -1.67 5.18 -1.51
C THR A 142 -2.67 4.01 -1.49
N ILE A 143 -2.34 2.90 -0.82
CA ILE A 143 -3.23 1.75 -0.68
C ILE A 143 -4.51 2.13 0.07
N GLU A 144 -4.41 2.91 1.15
CA GLU A 144 -5.54 3.39 1.93
C GLU A 144 -6.43 4.36 1.12
N GLU A 145 -5.83 5.27 0.36
CA GLU A 145 -6.56 6.21 -0.51
C GLU A 145 -7.31 5.47 -1.64
N GLU A 146 -6.65 4.52 -2.30
CA GLU A 146 -7.27 3.68 -3.33
C GLU A 146 -8.42 2.83 -2.77
N GLU A 147 -8.31 2.32 -1.55
CA GLU A 147 -9.40 1.59 -0.88
C GLU A 147 -10.61 2.50 -0.64
N GLN A 148 -10.37 3.71 -0.10
CA GLN A 148 -11.43 4.69 0.17
C GLN A 148 -12.14 5.14 -1.11
N GLU A 149 -11.40 5.43 -2.18
CA GLU A 149 -11.97 5.84 -3.46
C GLU A 149 -12.87 4.74 -4.05
N GLN A 150 -12.45 3.48 -3.98
CA GLN A 150 -13.26 2.36 -4.49
C GLN A 150 -14.49 2.08 -3.64
N LEU A 151 -14.39 2.17 -2.30
CA LEU A 151 -15.55 2.08 -1.42
C LEU A 151 -16.57 3.17 -1.75
N TYR A 152 -16.09 4.38 -2.04
CA TYR A 152 -16.94 5.47 -2.52
C TYR A 152 -17.61 5.13 -3.86
N LEU A 153 -16.87 4.68 -4.87
CA LEU A 153 -17.43 4.32 -6.19
C LEU A 153 -18.48 3.20 -6.11
N VAL A 154 -18.24 2.19 -5.26
CA VAL A 154 -19.20 1.12 -4.98
C VAL A 154 -20.45 1.68 -4.32
N SER A 155 -20.31 2.51 -3.29
CA SER A 155 -21.44 3.11 -2.57
C SER A 155 -22.26 4.05 -3.45
N ALA A 156 -21.61 4.86 -4.29
CA ALA A 156 -22.26 5.80 -5.22
C ALA A 156 -23.04 5.11 -6.35
N SER A 157 -22.70 3.86 -6.68
CA SER A 157 -23.40 3.07 -7.70
C SER A 157 -24.81 2.59 -7.27
N ILE A 158 -25.12 2.62 -5.97
CA ILE A 158 -26.38 2.12 -5.40
C ILE A 158 -27.51 3.19 -5.44
N PRO A 159 -27.29 4.47 -5.04
CA PRO A 159 -28.33 5.50 -5.05
C PRO A 159 -28.79 5.91 -6.45
N GLN A 160 -27.91 5.93 -7.46
CA GLN A 160 -28.29 6.37 -8.81
C GLN A 160 -29.29 5.43 -9.48
N ARG A 161 -29.31 4.14 -9.12
CA ARG A 161 -30.31 3.19 -9.62
C ARG A 161 -31.65 3.31 -8.91
N LEU A 162 -31.64 3.49 -7.58
CA LEU A 162 -32.86 3.69 -6.79
C LEU A 162 -33.57 5.01 -7.15
N GLY A 163 -32.82 6.09 -7.36
CA GLY A 163 -33.38 7.35 -7.83
C GLY A 163 -34.07 7.22 -9.18
N ARG A 164 -33.45 6.53 -10.15
CA ARG A 164 -34.03 6.31 -11.49
C ARG A 164 -35.26 5.38 -11.45
N THR A 165 -35.27 4.34 -10.62
CA THR A 165 -36.45 3.46 -10.48
C THR A 165 -37.60 4.16 -9.76
N LEU A 166 -37.34 4.96 -8.72
CA LEU A 166 -38.36 5.75 -8.03
C LEU A 166 -38.96 6.83 -8.93
N ILE A 167 -38.15 7.52 -9.75
CA ILE A 167 -38.64 8.51 -10.72
C ILE A 167 -39.49 7.84 -11.80
N SER A 168 -39.07 6.68 -12.30
CA SER A 168 -39.84 5.87 -13.27
C SER A 168 -41.18 5.40 -12.68
N ALA A 169 -41.17 4.90 -11.44
CA ALA A 169 -42.36 4.46 -10.74
C ALA A 169 -43.34 5.62 -10.50
N LYS A 170 -42.85 6.79 -10.04
CA LYS A 170 -43.67 8.01 -9.89
C LYS A 170 -44.31 8.43 -11.22
N ARG A 171 -43.55 8.41 -12.33
CA ARG A 171 -44.09 8.76 -13.65
C ARG A 171 -45.20 7.81 -14.07
N LYS A 172 -45.01 6.48 -13.93
CA LYS A 172 -46.02 5.46 -14.23
C LYS A 172 -47.28 5.61 -13.37
N LEU A 173 -47.12 5.91 -12.08
CA LEU A 173 -48.26 6.14 -11.19
C LEU A 173 -49.05 7.38 -11.61
N SER A 174 -48.35 8.48 -11.95
CA SER A 174 -48.99 9.72 -12.40
C SER A 174 -49.76 9.55 -13.71
N THR A 175 -49.22 8.77 -14.66
CA THR A 175 -49.89 8.52 -15.94
C THR A 175 -51.11 7.63 -15.76
N GLN A 176 -51.05 6.60 -14.91
CA GLN A 176 -52.23 5.80 -14.56
C GLN A 176 -53.33 6.62 -13.88
N LEU A 177 -52.97 7.52 -12.95
CA LEU A 177 -53.92 8.44 -12.32
C LEU A 177 -54.60 9.37 -13.32
N LYS A 178 -53.84 9.95 -14.26
CA LYS A 178 -54.38 10.78 -15.34
C LYS A 178 -55.34 10.00 -16.26
N LEU A 179 -54.99 8.76 -16.60
CA LEU A 179 -55.83 7.90 -17.44
C LEU A 179 -57.14 7.50 -16.73
N LYS A 180 -57.08 7.14 -15.45
CA LYS A 180 -58.29 6.86 -14.64
C LYS A 180 -59.18 8.09 -14.53
N ALA A 181 -58.61 9.27 -14.25
CA ALA A 181 -59.38 10.51 -14.18
C ALA A 181 -60.06 10.86 -15.52
N LYS A 182 -59.39 10.62 -16.65
CA LYS A 182 -59.96 10.81 -18.00
C LYS A 182 -61.09 9.82 -18.28
N ALA A 183 -60.95 8.56 -17.88
CA ALA A 183 -61.99 7.55 -18.01
C ALA A 183 -63.25 7.89 -17.19
N ILE A 184 -63.07 8.33 -15.93
CA ILE A 184 -64.16 8.78 -15.05
C ILE A 184 -64.91 9.96 -15.66
N ARG A 185 -64.19 10.99 -16.14
CA ARG A 185 -64.81 12.15 -16.83
C ARG A 185 -65.59 11.75 -18.08
N LYS A 186 -65.09 10.77 -18.84
CA LYS A 186 -65.78 10.26 -20.04
C LYS A 186 -67.04 9.47 -19.69
N GLN A 187 -67.06 8.74 -18.57
CA GLN A 187 -68.25 8.05 -18.08
C GLN A 187 -69.32 9.03 -17.56
N LEU A 188 -68.90 10.07 -16.83
CA LEU A 188 -69.80 11.12 -16.35
C LEU A 188 -70.50 11.86 -17.51
N ARG A 189 -69.76 12.22 -18.57
CA ARG A 189 -70.32 12.87 -19.78
C ARG A 189 -71.28 12.00 -20.60
N ARG A 190 -71.32 10.68 -20.39
CA ARG A 190 -72.22 9.77 -21.09
C ARG A 190 -73.52 9.51 -20.31
N LYS A 191 -73.61 9.97 -19.07
CA LYS A 191 -74.77 9.82 -18.18
C LYS A 191 -75.58 11.11 -18.01
N THR A 192 -75.08 12.22 -18.54
CA THR A 192 -75.77 13.51 -18.71
C THR A 192 -76.16 13.67 -20.16
#